data_AF-A0A2P8IJ61-F1
#
_entry.id   AF-A0A2P8IJ61-F1
#
_cell.length_a   1.000
_cell.length_b   1.000
_cell.length_c   1.000
_cell.angle_alpha   90.00
_cell.angle_beta   90.00
_cell.angle_gamma   90.00
#
_symmetry.space_group_name_H-M   'P 1'
#
loop_
_entity.id
_entity.type
_entity.pdbx_description
1 polymer ?
#
loop_
_entity_poly.entity_id
_entity_poly.type
_entity_poly.pdbx_seq_one_letter_code
_entity_poly.pdbx_strand_id
1 'polypeptide(L)'
;MWITVFGAFGSVGRRVAEEARRRGHEVTAVSRRSGAGGEVGDARVVADVVRLSAGRDLVISATRPVDGREGELVEATRALLAGVARTGVRLLVVGGAATLVTPQGHTVEEAPDFPDGLKPIARACAEQLAVCRADRVADWTYLSPPAVLEPGGRTGVFRLGGDEQVGTTISIEDFAVALLDEAETPKHQRTRFTVGY
;
A
#
# COMPACT_ATOMS: atom_id res chain seq x y z
N MET A 1 5.90 -4.71 -17.13
CA MET A 1 6.66 -5.04 -15.90
C MET A 1 6.18 -6.38 -15.36
N TRP A 2 7.02 -7.03 -14.57
CA TRP A 2 6.67 -8.15 -13.71
C TRP A 2 6.52 -7.67 -12.26
N ILE A 3 5.28 -7.70 -11.78
CA ILE A 3 4.88 -7.14 -10.48
C ILE A 3 4.47 -8.26 -9.52
N THR A 4 5.09 -8.31 -8.34
CA THR A 4 4.63 -9.15 -7.23
C THR A 4 3.69 -8.35 -6.33
N VAL A 5 2.52 -8.90 -6.00
CA VAL A 5 1.52 -8.24 -5.14
C VAL A 5 1.26 -9.09 -3.90
N PHE A 6 1.72 -8.61 -2.73
CA PHE A 6 1.33 -9.14 -1.43
C PHE A 6 -0.04 -8.59 -1.02
N GLY A 7 -0.90 -9.45 -0.48
CA GLY A 7 -2.28 -9.08 -0.17
C GLY A 7 -3.20 -8.98 -1.41
N ALA A 8 -2.81 -9.63 -2.51
CA ALA A 8 -3.51 -9.57 -3.81
C ALA A 8 -4.98 -10.03 -3.79
N PHE A 9 -5.42 -10.71 -2.73
CA PHE A 9 -6.78 -11.26 -2.62
C PHE A 9 -7.72 -10.41 -1.75
N GLY A 10 -7.20 -9.38 -1.08
CA GLY A 10 -8.01 -8.38 -0.37
C GLY A 10 -8.62 -7.36 -1.32
N SER A 11 -9.50 -6.49 -0.81
CA SER A 11 -10.26 -5.53 -1.63
C SER A 11 -9.37 -4.65 -2.50
N VAL A 12 -8.35 -3.99 -1.92
CA VAL A 12 -7.41 -3.15 -2.67
C VAL A 12 -6.48 -3.99 -3.55
N GLY A 13 -5.85 -5.02 -2.98
CA GLY A 13 -4.89 -5.86 -3.71
C GLY A 13 -5.48 -6.52 -4.95
N ARG A 14 -6.77 -6.91 -4.91
CA ARG A 14 -7.47 -7.47 -6.08
C ARG A 14 -7.56 -6.45 -7.21
N ARG A 15 -8.00 -5.22 -6.91
CA ARG A 15 -8.12 -4.15 -7.92
C ARG A 15 -6.76 -3.72 -8.47
N VAL A 16 -5.73 -3.69 -7.62
CA VAL A 16 -4.34 -3.44 -8.06
C VAL A 16 -3.87 -4.52 -9.02
N ALA A 17 -4.08 -5.80 -8.70
CA ALA A 17 -3.70 -6.91 -9.56
C ALA A 17 -4.51 -6.94 -10.87
N GLU A 18 -5.80 -6.60 -10.83
CA GLU A 18 -6.66 -6.47 -12.01
C GLU A 18 -6.21 -5.30 -12.90
N GLU A 19 -5.95 -4.12 -12.33
CA GLU A 19 -5.48 -2.94 -13.06
C GLU A 19 -4.09 -3.19 -13.68
N ALA A 20 -3.16 -3.79 -12.95
CA ALA A 20 -1.85 -4.16 -13.46
C ALA A 20 -1.95 -5.10 -14.69
N ARG A 21 -2.79 -6.14 -14.61
CA ARG A 21 -3.03 -7.04 -15.75
C ARG A 21 -3.70 -6.32 -16.91
N ARG A 22 -4.66 -5.42 -16.64
CA ARG A 22 -5.34 -4.61 -17.65
C ARG A 22 -4.34 -3.72 -18.42
N ARG A 23 -3.28 -3.25 -17.77
CA ARG A 23 -2.16 -2.50 -18.38
C ARG A 23 -1.10 -3.39 -19.05
N GLY A 24 -1.33 -4.70 -19.13
CA GLY A 24 -0.41 -5.64 -19.80
C GLY A 24 0.81 -6.03 -18.96
N HIS A 25 0.77 -5.82 -17.65
CA HIS A 25 1.84 -6.29 -16.76
C HIS A 25 1.64 -7.77 -16.37
N GLU A 26 2.75 -8.46 -16.17
CA GLU A 26 2.75 -9.78 -15.56
C GLU A 26 2.60 -9.64 -14.04
N VAL A 27 1.66 -10.38 -13.45
CA VAL A 27 1.34 -10.25 -12.02
C VAL A 27 1.47 -11.58 -11.30
N THR A 28 2.41 -11.62 -10.36
CA THR A 28 2.49 -12.66 -9.32
C THR A 28 1.66 -12.23 -8.12
N ALA A 29 0.45 -12.79 -8.00
CA ALA A 29 -0.39 -12.62 -6.82
C ALA A 29 0.11 -13.53 -5.69
N VAL A 30 0.29 -12.99 -4.47
CA VAL A 30 0.78 -13.75 -3.32
C VAL A 30 -0.33 -13.95 -2.29
N SER A 31 -0.46 -15.19 -1.82
CA SER A 31 -1.36 -15.63 -0.76
C SER A 31 -0.58 -16.31 0.37
N ARG A 32 -1.04 -16.15 1.62
CA ARG A 32 -0.52 -16.93 2.76
C ARG A 32 -0.93 -18.40 2.73
N ARG A 33 -1.98 -18.74 1.98
CA ARG A 33 -2.57 -20.08 1.90
C ARG A 33 -2.49 -20.61 0.48
N SER A 34 -2.11 -21.89 0.36
CA SER A 34 -2.23 -22.62 -0.91
C SER A 34 -3.67 -22.67 -1.40
N GLY A 35 -3.88 -22.73 -2.71
CA GLY A 35 -5.19 -22.92 -3.32
C GLY A 35 -6.01 -21.64 -3.55
N ALA A 36 -5.52 -20.46 -3.14
CA ALA A 36 -6.14 -19.17 -3.47
C ALA A 36 -5.91 -18.72 -4.93
N GLY A 37 -5.06 -19.45 -5.67
CA GLY A 37 -4.44 -18.99 -6.91
C GLY A 37 -3.18 -18.16 -6.62
N GLY A 38 -2.20 -18.21 -7.51
CA GLY A 38 -0.92 -17.50 -7.34
C GLY A 38 0.10 -18.22 -6.44
N GLU A 39 1.12 -17.48 -6.03
CA GLU A 39 2.26 -17.98 -5.25
C GLU A 39 1.96 -17.98 -3.75
N VAL A 40 2.54 -18.95 -3.03
CA VAL A 40 2.43 -19.02 -1.57
C VAL A 40 3.58 -18.24 -0.94
N GLY A 41 3.26 -17.35 0.01
CA GLY A 41 4.25 -16.65 0.83
C GLY A 41 3.62 -15.71 1.86
N ASP A 42 4.40 -15.38 2.90
CA ASP A 42 4.00 -14.44 3.94
C ASP A 42 4.85 -13.16 3.89
N ALA A 43 4.19 -12.00 3.80
CA ALA A 43 4.86 -10.69 3.78
C ALA A 43 5.66 -10.41 5.06
N ARG A 44 5.41 -11.14 6.16
CA ARG A 44 6.14 -11.04 7.42
C ARG A 44 7.42 -11.88 7.45
N VAL A 45 7.64 -12.70 6.43
CA VAL A 45 8.80 -13.60 6.35
C VAL A 45 9.76 -13.07 5.29
N VAL A 46 10.91 -12.56 5.73
CA VAL A 46 11.92 -11.96 4.83
C VAL A 46 12.36 -12.91 3.72
N ALA A 47 12.49 -14.21 4.02
CA ALA A 47 12.87 -15.21 3.02
C ALA A 47 11.83 -15.35 1.90
N ASP A 48 10.53 -15.25 2.23
CA ASP A 48 9.46 -15.26 1.24
C ASP A 48 9.48 -13.99 0.41
N VAL A 49 9.68 -12.83 1.04
CA VAL A 49 9.82 -11.55 0.32
C VAL A 49 10.96 -11.63 -0.69
N VAL A 50 12.16 -12.07 -0.29
CA VAL A 50 13.31 -12.21 -1.18
C VAL A 50 13.01 -13.16 -2.35
N ARG A 51 12.44 -14.33 -2.07
CA ARG A 51 12.10 -15.32 -3.10
C ARG A 51 11.09 -14.77 -4.12
N LEU A 52 10.10 -14.01 -3.63
CA LEU A 52 9.01 -13.48 -4.44
C LEU A 52 9.32 -12.12 -5.08
N SER A 53 10.38 -11.44 -4.66
CA SER A 53 10.87 -10.21 -5.29
C SER A 53 12.02 -10.46 -6.28
N ALA A 54 12.82 -11.50 -6.13
CA ALA A 54 14.00 -11.74 -6.97
C ALA A 54 13.65 -11.75 -8.47
N GLY A 55 14.30 -10.89 -9.28
CA GLY A 55 14.05 -10.81 -10.73
C GLY A 55 12.72 -10.17 -11.14
N ARG A 56 11.99 -9.54 -10.20
CA ARG A 56 10.79 -8.75 -10.49
C ARG A 56 11.16 -7.28 -10.62
N ASP A 57 10.33 -6.54 -11.35
CA ASP A 57 10.52 -5.10 -11.52
C ASP A 57 9.99 -4.32 -10.31
N LEU A 58 8.92 -4.84 -9.68
CA LEU A 58 8.23 -4.14 -8.60
C LEU A 58 7.57 -5.11 -7.60
N VAL A 59 7.58 -4.73 -6.33
CA VAL A 59 6.73 -5.32 -5.29
C VAL A 59 5.69 -4.31 -4.84
N ILE A 60 4.43 -4.74 -4.73
CA ILE A 60 3.35 -3.98 -4.12
C ILE A 60 2.87 -4.70 -2.87
N SER A 61 2.80 -3.97 -1.75
CA SER A 61 2.15 -4.44 -0.54
C SER A 61 0.77 -3.81 -0.39
N ALA A 62 -0.27 -4.63 -0.56
CA ALA A 62 -1.66 -4.30 -0.27
C ALA A 62 -2.19 -5.13 0.91
N THR A 63 -1.31 -5.49 1.85
CA THR A 63 -1.67 -6.31 3.01
C THR A 63 -2.53 -5.52 3.98
N ARG A 64 -3.65 -6.10 4.40
CA ARG A 64 -4.46 -5.60 5.51
C ARG A 64 -4.55 -6.69 6.59
N PRO A 65 -4.13 -6.41 7.83
CA PRO A 65 -4.33 -7.34 8.93
C PRO A 65 -5.83 -7.53 9.19
N VAL A 66 -6.18 -8.64 9.83
CA VAL A 66 -7.53 -8.82 10.39
C VAL A 66 -7.65 -8.02 11.68
N ASP A 67 -8.86 -7.59 12.01
CA ASP A 67 -9.14 -6.84 13.23
C ASP A 67 -8.60 -7.56 14.48
N GLY A 68 -7.97 -6.80 15.37
CA GLY A 68 -7.27 -7.31 16.56
C GLY A 68 -5.84 -7.82 16.31
N ARG A 69 -5.34 -7.77 15.06
CA ARG A 69 -3.97 -8.14 14.68
C ARG A 69 -3.25 -7.01 13.94
N GLU A 70 -3.59 -5.77 14.23
CA GLU A 70 -3.10 -4.58 13.52
C GLU A 70 -1.57 -4.46 13.53
N GLY A 71 -0.92 -4.93 14.60
CA GLY A 71 0.56 -4.98 14.71
C GLY A 71 1.24 -5.80 13.60
N GLU A 72 0.55 -6.74 12.97
CA GLU A 72 1.08 -7.52 11.84
C GLU A 72 1.41 -6.65 10.63
N LEU A 73 0.76 -5.50 10.49
CA LEU A 73 1.04 -4.55 9.40
C LEU A 73 2.47 -4.02 9.49
N VAL A 74 2.92 -3.72 10.72
CA VAL A 74 4.27 -3.22 10.99
C VAL A 74 5.30 -4.35 10.79
N GLU A 75 5.01 -5.55 11.27
CA GLU A 75 5.85 -6.74 11.04
C GLU A 75 6.05 -7.02 9.55
N ALA A 76 4.94 -7.03 8.79
CA ALA A 76 4.98 -7.23 7.34
C ALA A 76 5.81 -6.15 6.66
N THR A 77 5.64 -4.89 7.05
CA THR A 77 6.36 -3.77 6.44
C THR A 77 7.86 -3.85 6.70
N ARG A 78 8.28 -4.22 7.92
CA ARG A 78 9.70 -4.45 8.23
C ARG A 78 10.30 -5.57 7.38
N ALA A 79 9.58 -6.69 7.26
CA ALA A 79 10.05 -7.83 6.48
C ALA A 79 10.08 -7.54 4.96
N LEU A 80 9.09 -6.80 4.47
CA LEU A 80 9.05 -6.31 3.09
C LEU A 80 10.25 -5.42 2.78
N LEU A 81 10.48 -4.37 3.58
CA LEU A 81 11.63 -3.46 3.41
C LEU A 81 12.96 -4.23 3.43
N ALA A 82 13.16 -5.10 4.43
CA ALA A 82 14.37 -5.90 4.56
C ALA A 82 14.57 -6.88 3.39
N GLY A 83 13.48 -7.47 2.89
CA GLY A 83 13.53 -8.41 1.77
C GLY A 83 13.82 -7.71 0.45
N VAL A 84 13.10 -6.63 0.13
CA VAL A 84 13.29 -5.91 -1.13
C VAL A 84 14.68 -5.26 -1.19
N ALA A 85 15.21 -4.77 -0.06
CA ALA A 85 16.56 -4.23 0.04
C ALA A 85 17.64 -5.24 -0.37
N ARG A 86 17.44 -6.54 -0.13
CA ARG A 86 18.36 -7.62 -0.55
C ARG A 86 18.29 -7.90 -2.05
N THR A 87 17.16 -7.62 -2.67
CA THR A 87 16.93 -7.86 -4.10
C THR A 87 17.10 -6.62 -4.97
N GLY A 88 17.18 -5.43 -4.37
CA GLY A 88 17.22 -4.15 -5.08
C GLY A 88 15.91 -3.74 -5.75
N VAL A 89 14.82 -4.48 -5.53
CA VAL A 89 13.52 -4.23 -6.15
C VAL A 89 12.78 -3.11 -5.42
N ARG A 90 12.08 -2.26 -6.18
CA ARG A 90 11.27 -1.16 -5.63
C ARG A 90 10.02 -1.69 -4.94
N LEU A 91 9.58 -1.01 -3.87
CA LEU A 91 8.40 -1.35 -3.08
C LEU A 91 7.37 -0.21 -3.09
N LEU A 92 6.15 -0.49 -3.55
CA LEU A 92 4.99 0.38 -3.27
C LEU A 92 4.18 -0.18 -2.11
N VAL A 93 3.86 0.66 -1.14
CA VAL A 93 3.09 0.29 0.05
C VAL A 93 1.75 1.00 0.03
N VAL A 94 0.66 0.23 0.08
CA VAL A 94 -0.67 0.74 0.37
C VAL A 94 -0.75 1.08 1.85
N GLY A 95 -1.02 2.34 2.12
CA GLY A 95 -0.98 2.90 3.45
C GLY A 95 -2.34 3.17 4.10
N GLY A 96 -2.33 4.09 5.07
CA GLY A 96 -3.53 4.63 5.71
C GLY A 96 -3.58 6.15 5.73
N ALA A 97 -4.76 6.68 6.02
CA ALA A 97 -5.05 8.12 6.05
C ALA A 97 -4.63 8.81 7.37
N ALA A 98 -4.39 8.04 8.44
CA ALA A 98 -4.30 8.52 9.83
C ALA A 98 -3.43 9.78 10.02
N THR A 99 -2.26 9.81 9.38
CA THR A 99 -1.25 10.87 9.53
C THR A 99 -1.27 11.88 8.38
N LEU A 100 -2.30 11.90 7.54
CA LEU A 100 -2.51 12.98 6.58
C LEU A 100 -3.01 14.22 7.33
N VAL A 101 -2.52 15.40 6.95
CA VAL A 101 -2.94 16.66 7.56
C VAL A 101 -4.25 17.13 6.91
N THR A 102 -5.25 17.40 7.73
CA THR A 102 -6.54 17.94 7.31
C THR A 102 -6.43 19.44 7.02
N PRO A 103 -7.37 20.04 6.27
CA PRO A 103 -7.41 21.50 6.07
C PRO A 103 -7.49 22.32 7.37
N GLN A 104 -7.89 21.69 8.48
CA GLN A 104 -7.97 22.29 9.81
C GLN A 104 -6.65 22.19 10.60
N GLY A 105 -5.58 21.64 10.02
CA GLY A 105 -4.22 21.67 10.58
C GLY A 105 -3.89 20.55 11.59
N HIS A 106 -4.80 19.61 11.83
CA HIS A 106 -4.55 18.40 12.62
C HIS A 106 -4.51 17.18 11.68
N THR A 107 -3.99 16.05 12.15
CA THR A 107 -4.01 14.80 11.38
C THR A 107 -5.40 14.15 11.39
N VAL A 108 -5.69 13.24 10.45
CA VAL A 108 -6.99 12.55 10.39
C VAL A 108 -7.32 11.82 11.70
N GLU A 109 -6.34 11.18 12.34
CA GLU A 109 -6.57 10.46 13.60
C GLU A 109 -6.77 11.38 14.82
N GLU A 110 -6.33 12.63 14.73
CA GLU A 110 -6.52 13.67 15.77
C GLU A 110 -7.89 14.36 15.65
N ALA A 111 -8.68 14.05 14.62
CA ALA A 111 -9.99 14.64 14.44
C ALA A 111 -10.90 14.35 15.66
N PRO A 112 -11.63 15.35 16.20
CA PRO A 112 -12.47 15.16 17.38
C PRO A 112 -13.53 14.05 17.25
N ASP A 113 -13.97 13.77 16.03
CA ASP A 113 -14.98 12.77 15.67
C ASP A 113 -14.38 11.48 15.07
N PHE A 114 -13.06 11.28 15.22
CA PHE A 114 -12.40 10.10 14.69
C PHE A 114 -12.98 8.81 15.32
N PRO A 115 -13.46 7.84 14.51
CA PRO A 115 -14.14 6.65 15.03
C PRO A 115 -13.22 5.78 15.91
N ASP A 116 -13.64 5.49 17.14
CA ASP A 116 -12.85 4.70 18.09
C ASP A 116 -12.43 3.33 17.56
N GLY A 117 -13.33 2.67 16.82
CA GLY A 117 -13.05 1.36 16.21
C GLY A 117 -11.94 1.39 15.16
N LEU A 118 -11.61 2.56 14.59
CA LEU A 118 -10.54 2.72 13.61
C LEU A 118 -9.19 3.07 14.25
N LYS A 119 -9.14 3.44 15.54
CA LYS A 119 -7.90 3.84 16.22
C LYS A 119 -6.81 2.78 16.17
N PRO A 120 -7.08 1.47 16.38
CA PRO A 120 -6.04 0.44 16.29
C PRO A 120 -5.38 0.40 14.91
N ILE A 121 -6.17 0.40 13.84
CA ILE A 121 -5.62 0.31 12.48
C ILE A 121 -4.98 1.63 12.04
N ALA A 122 -5.53 2.78 12.46
CA ALA A 122 -4.95 4.10 12.22
C ALA A 122 -3.54 4.20 12.80
N ARG A 123 -3.38 3.82 14.07
CA ARG A 123 -2.09 3.76 14.75
C ARG A 123 -1.12 2.80 14.04
N ALA A 124 -1.58 1.61 13.64
CA ALA A 124 -0.72 0.68 12.92
C ALA A 124 -0.26 1.23 11.56
N CYS A 125 -1.12 1.95 10.82
CA CYS A 125 -0.74 2.64 9.59
C CYS A 125 0.24 3.81 9.85
N ALA A 126 0.07 4.56 10.94
CA ALA A 126 1.01 5.60 11.35
C ALA A 126 2.40 5.00 11.66
N GLU A 127 2.44 3.91 12.42
CA GLU A 127 3.66 3.15 12.73
C GLU A 127 4.27 2.53 11.46
N GLN A 128 3.45 2.04 10.53
CA GLN A 128 3.88 1.54 9.23
C GLN A 128 4.65 2.61 8.43
N LEU A 129 4.08 3.81 8.30
CA LEU A 129 4.72 4.92 7.62
C LEU A 129 6.01 5.36 8.34
N ALA A 130 6.01 5.36 9.67
CA ALA A 130 7.21 5.67 10.45
C ALA A 130 8.34 4.67 10.19
N VAL A 131 8.02 3.38 10.06
CA VAL A 131 8.98 2.33 9.68
C VAL A 131 9.53 2.57 8.28
N CYS A 132 8.69 2.91 7.29
CA CYS A 132 9.17 3.28 5.96
C CYS A 132 10.10 4.50 6.01
N ARG A 133 9.70 5.58 6.70
CA ARG A 133 10.51 6.81 6.83
C ARG A 133 11.86 6.60 7.52
N ALA A 134 11.95 5.62 8.42
CA ALA A 134 13.20 5.25 9.08
C ALA A 134 14.14 4.44 8.16
N ASP A 135 13.61 3.74 7.15
CA ASP A 135 14.40 2.92 6.23
C ASP A 135 15.15 3.79 5.21
N ARG A 136 16.47 3.58 5.12
CA ARG A 136 17.38 4.32 4.24
C ARG A 136 17.91 3.49 3.07
N VAL A 137 17.54 2.22 2.99
CA VAL A 137 18.12 1.27 2.03
C VAL A 137 17.11 1.01 0.91
N ALA A 138 15.92 0.52 1.25
CA ALA A 138 14.90 0.16 0.28
C ALA A 138 14.45 1.39 -0.53
N ASP A 139 14.19 1.20 -1.82
CA ASP A 139 13.47 2.18 -2.63
C ASP A 139 11.98 1.95 -2.44
N TRP A 140 11.38 2.69 -1.52
CA TRP A 140 9.97 2.56 -1.16
C TRP A 140 9.17 3.80 -1.56
N THR A 141 7.88 3.60 -1.76
CA THR A 141 6.90 4.67 -1.92
C THR A 141 5.65 4.29 -1.14
N TYR A 142 5.08 5.23 -0.41
CA TYR A 142 3.91 4.99 0.43
C TYR A 142 2.72 5.77 -0.13
N LEU A 143 1.66 5.08 -0.53
CA LEU A 143 0.43 5.73 -1.00
C LEU A 143 -0.61 5.68 0.11
N SER A 144 -0.87 6.83 0.72
CA SER A 144 -1.99 6.98 1.65
C SER A 144 -3.29 7.15 0.87
N PRO A 145 -4.34 6.36 1.15
CA PRO A 145 -5.68 6.70 0.71
C PRO A 145 -6.23 7.88 1.51
N PRO A 146 -7.29 8.55 1.03
CA PRO A 146 -8.08 9.43 1.85
C PRO A 146 -8.91 8.61 2.87
N ALA A 147 -9.66 9.28 3.75
CA ALA A 147 -10.36 8.63 4.86
C ALA A 147 -11.39 7.58 4.39
N VAL A 148 -12.04 7.82 3.26
CA VAL A 148 -13.02 6.93 2.64
C VAL A 148 -12.41 6.28 1.41
N LEU A 149 -12.23 4.95 1.48
CA LEU A 149 -11.72 4.11 0.39
C LEU A 149 -12.68 2.94 0.19
N GLU A 150 -13.57 3.06 -0.80
CA GLU A 150 -14.66 2.11 -1.04
C GLU A 150 -14.74 1.74 -2.53
N PRO A 151 -15.37 0.61 -2.90
CA PRO A 151 -15.59 0.29 -4.31
C PRO A 151 -16.37 1.40 -5.03
N GLY A 152 -16.00 1.70 -6.27
CA GLY A 152 -16.65 2.73 -7.07
C GLY A 152 -16.25 2.68 -8.55
N GLY A 153 -16.25 3.84 -9.20
CA GLY A 153 -15.90 3.96 -10.62
C GLY A 153 -14.39 4.01 -10.86
N ARG A 154 -13.94 3.43 -11.98
CA ARG A 154 -12.59 3.59 -12.52
C ARG A 154 -12.56 4.77 -13.49
N THR A 155 -12.37 5.98 -12.99
CA THR A 155 -12.42 7.22 -13.78
C THR A 155 -11.04 7.65 -14.32
N GLY A 156 -9.98 7.34 -13.58
CA GLY A 156 -8.64 7.88 -13.83
C GLY A 156 -8.49 9.38 -13.58
N VAL A 157 -9.45 9.99 -12.88
CA VAL A 157 -9.48 11.43 -12.58
C VAL A 157 -9.51 11.62 -11.07
N PHE A 158 -8.39 12.06 -10.52
CA PHE A 158 -8.21 12.36 -9.10
C PHE A 158 -7.07 13.38 -8.95
N ARG A 159 -7.01 14.00 -7.76
CA ARG A 159 -5.92 14.90 -7.38
C ARG A 159 -4.83 14.12 -6.68
N LEU A 160 -3.60 14.60 -6.81
CA LEU A 160 -2.43 14.11 -6.08
C LEU A 160 -2.06 15.11 -4.99
N GLY A 161 -1.60 14.59 -3.85
CA GLY A 161 -1.09 15.36 -2.73
C GLY A 161 0.13 14.68 -2.11
N GLY A 162 0.80 15.38 -1.19
CA GLY A 162 1.92 14.83 -0.43
C GLY A 162 1.45 14.37 0.94
N ASP A 163 1.70 15.22 1.94
CA ASP A 163 1.37 14.96 3.34
C ASP A 163 0.00 15.54 3.77
N GLU A 164 -0.57 16.41 2.97
CA GLU A 164 -1.88 17.04 3.16
C GLU A 164 -2.97 16.28 2.38
N GLN A 165 -4.16 16.16 2.97
CA GLN A 165 -5.30 15.53 2.31
C GLN A 165 -5.71 16.28 1.04
N VAL A 166 -5.93 15.54 -0.04
CA VAL A 166 -6.53 16.05 -1.29
C VAL A 166 -7.90 15.41 -1.48
N GLY A 167 -8.88 15.86 -0.69
CA GLY A 167 -10.21 15.25 -0.64
C GLY A 167 -10.32 14.15 0.41
N THR A 168 -11.55 13.73 0.68
CA THR A 168 -11.88 12.77 1.76
C THR A 168 -12.24 11.38 1.24
N THR A 169 -12.40 11.22 -0.07
CA THR A 169 -12.87 9.99 -0.71
C THR A 169 -12.12 9.68 -1.99
N ILE A 170 -11.92 8.39 -2.25
CA ILE A 170 -11.55 7.84 -3.57
C ILE A 170 -12.14 6.44 -3.74
N SER A 171 -12.43 6.03 -4.97
CA SER A 171 -12.75 4.63 -5.25
C SER A 171 -11.51 3.74 -5.12
N ILE A 172 -11.70 2.46 -4.77
CA ILE A 172 -10.61 1.46 -4.79
C ILE A 172 -10.04 1.33 -6.21
N GLU A 173 -10.88 1.46 -7.22
CA GLU A 173 -10.50 1.38 -8.63
C GLU A 173 -9.58 2.53 -9.04
N ASP A 174 -9.89 3.78 -8.68
CA ASP A 174 -9.02 4.93 -8.96
C ASP A 174 -7.78 4.95 -8.08
N PHE A 175 -7.87 4.45 -6.86
CA PHE A 175 -6.70 4.24 -6.01
C PHE A 175 -5.70 3.25 -6.64
N ALA A 176 -6.21 2.15 -7.24
CA ALA A 176 -5.39 1.22 -8.00
C ALA A 176 -4.79 1.88 -9.25
N VAL A 177 -5.54 2.74 -9.95
CA VAL A 177 -5.01 3.52 -11.07
C VAL A 177 -3.84 4.39 -10.61
N ALA A 178 -3.99 5.15 -9.53
CA ALA A 178 -2.93 6.00 -8.99
C ALA A 178 -1.67 5.22 -8.60
N LEU A 179 -1.85 4.05 -7.97
CA LEU A 179 -0.74 3.19 -7.59
C LEU A 179 0.02 2.64 -8.80
N LEU A 180 -0.69 2.28 -9.88
CA LEU A 180 -0.07 1.82 -11.12
C LEU A 180 0.51 2.95 -11.97
N ASP A 181 -0.04 4.17 -11.91
CA ASP A 181 0.57 5.35 -12.53
C ASP A 181 1.96 5.62 -11.92
N GLU A 182 2.08 5.52 -10.59
CA GLU A 182 3.35 5.63 -9.88
C GLU A 182 4.30 4.44 -10.15
N ALA A 183 3.75 3.26 -10.44
CA ALA A 183 4.54 2.10 -10.82
C ALA A 183 5.19 2.28 -12.21
N GLU A 184 4.42 2.77 -13.18
CA GLU A 184 4.86 2.95 -14.58
C GLU A 184 5.71 4.20 -14.78
N THR A 185 5.37 5.29 -14.10
CA THR A 185 6.10 6.56 -14.17
C THR A 185 6.45 7.03 -12.75
N PRO A 186 7.53 6.50 -12.16
CA PRO A 186 7.93 6.83 -10.80
C PRO A 186 8.16 8.33 -10.62
N LYS A 187 7.44 8.95 -9.69
CA LYS A 187 7.60 10.37 -9.30
C LYS A 187 7.99 10.53 -7.84
N HIS A 188 7.81 9.49 -7.04
CA HIS A 188 8.02 9.52 -5.60
C HIS A 188 9.05 8.46 -5.19
N GLN A 189 10.12 8.91 -4.52
CA GLN A 189 11.16 8.02 -3.99
C GLN A 189 11.34 8.28 -2.49
N ARG A 190 11.24 7.22 -1.69
CA ARG A 190 11.35 7.24 -0.22
C ARG A 190 10.49 8.32 0.43
N THR A 191 9.27 8.49 -0.08
CA THR A 191 8.31 9.45 0.40
C THR A 191 6.88 8.90 0.37
N ARG A 192 5.99 9.58 1.08
CA ARG A 192 4.55 9.40 0.98
C ARG A 192 3.97 10.33 -0.08
N PHE A 193 2.91 9.88 -0.74
CA PHE A 193 1.95 10.72 -1.43
C PHE A 193 0.51 10.24 -1.14
N THR A 194 -0.48 11.02 -1.54
CA THR A 194 -1.90 10.73 -1.37
C THR A 194 -2.71 11.07 -2.61
N VAL A 195 -3.93 10.56 -2.68
CA VAL A 195 -4.91 10.85 -3.73
C VAL A 195 -6.30 11.09 -3.17
N GLY A 196 -7.17 11.71 -3.98
CA GLY A 196 -8.59 11.86 -3.71
C GLY A 196 -9.29 12.76 -4.72
N TYR A 197 -10.62 12.80 -4.68
CA TYR A 197 -11.43 13.65 -5.56
C TYR A 197 -11.40 15.12 -5.13
#